data_AF-A0A925S8D6-F1
#
_entry.id   AF-A0A925S8D6-F1
#
_cell.length_a   1.000
_cell.length_b   1.000
_cell.length_c   1.000
_cell.angle_alpha   90.00
_cell.angle_beta   90.00
_cell.angle_gamma   90.00
#
_symmetry.space_group_name_H-M   'P 1'
#
loop_
_entity.id
_entity.type
_entity.pdbx_description
1 polymer ?
#
loop_
_entity_poly.entity_id
_entity_poly.type
_entity_poly.pdbx_seq_one_letter_code
_entity_poly.pdbx_strand_id
1 'polypeptide(L)'
;MSPKNALNAVLIVLALVGSGVALRACNYASETASVVEREVAPAVLLQRYNRFKDTLASLDAIKADIKVYQATRDAIKAGQVDENGKSIPQGQWPQDVRFDYGQSQKEIAGKISAYNKLAGEYNADMSKAQFAFTNVGSLPKGATEALPRAVRDYVDTIN
;
A
#
# COMPACT_ATOMS: atom_id res chain seq x y z
N MET A 1 -29.35 64.32 4.98
CA MET A 1 -28.65 63.45 5.96
C MET A 1 -27.39 64.16 6.43
N SER A 2 -27.15 64.21 7.75
CA SER A 2 -25.89 64.75 8.28
C SER A 2 -24.72 63.89 7.82
N PRO A 3 -23.57 64.47 7.41
CA PRO A 3 -22.38 63.71 7.00
C PRO A 3 -21.91 62.72 8.07
N LYS A 4 -22.21 62.99 9.34
CA LYS A 4 -21.94 62.07 10.46
C LYS A 4 -22.74 60.76 10.38
N ASN A 5 -23.98 60.81 9.88
CA ASN A 5 -24.84 59.64 9.76
C ASN A 5 -24.42 58.74 8.59
N ALA A 6 -23.88 59.34 7.52
CA ALA A 6 -23.34 58.60 6.38
C ALA A 6 -22.03 57.88 6.73
N LEU A 7 -21.14 58.54 7.49
CA LEU A 7 -19.89 57.93 7.97
C LEU A 7 -20.15 56.73 8.90
N ASN A 8 -21.11 56.88 9.83
CA ASN A 8 -21.49 55.79 10.74
C ASN A 8 -22.09 54.59 9.98
N ALA A 9 -22.90 54.83 8.95
CA ALA A 9 -23.44 53.75 8.12
C ALA A 9 -22.34 52.97 7.37
N VAL A 10 -21.34 53.66 6.82
CA VAL A 10 -20.20 53.01 6.13
C VAL A 10 -19.36 52.17 7.10
N LEU A 11 -19.11 52.67 8.31
CA LEU A 11 -18.39 51.92 9.35
C LEU A 11 -19.13 50.65 9.78
N ILE A 12 -20.47 50.70 9.91
CA ILE A 12 -21.28 49.53 10.26
C ILE A 12 -21.22 48.48 9.14
N VAL A 13 -21.32 48.89 7.88
CA VAL A 13 -21.22 47.97 6.74
C VAL A 13 -19.83 47.33 6.67
N LEU A 14 -18.75 48.10 6.88
CA LEU A 14 -17.40 47.57 6.95
C LEU A 14 -17.21 46.59 8.11
N ALA A 15 -17.79 46.86 9.28
CA ALA A 15 -17.74 45.97 10.44
C ALA A 15 -18.49 44.65 10.17
N LEU A 16 -19.65 44.70 9.51
CA LEU A 16 -20.43 43.50 9.13
C LEU A 16 -19.70 42.65 8.07
N VAL A 17 -19.12 43.28 7.05
CA VAL A 17 -18.34 42.56 6.04
C VAL A 17 -17.06 41.98 6.65
N GLY A 18 -16.34 42.76 7.46
CA GLY A 18 -15.12 42.32 8.14
C GLY A 18 -15.35 41.15 9.10
N SER A 19 -16.43 41.19 9.88
CA SER A 19 -16.81 40.08 10.77
C SER A 19 -17.23 38.82 9.99
N GLY A 20 -17.91 38.96 8.85
CA GLY A 20 -18.21 37.83 7.96
C GLY A 20 -16.96 37.13 7.40
N VAL A 21 -15.93 37.91 7.03
CA VAL A 21 -14.64 37.36 6.55
C VAL A 21 -13.87 36.69 7.70
N ALA A 22 -13.82 37.31 8.88
CA ALA A 22 -13.15 36.74 10.05
C ALA A 22 -13.79 35.41 10.49
N LEU A 23 -15.12 35.32 10.52
CA LEU A 23 -15.83 34.08 10.84
C LEU A 23 -15.52 32.96 9.82
N ARG A 24 -15.46 33.28 8.52
CA ARG A 24 -15.06 32.30 7.52
C ARG A 24 -13.61 31.84 7.70
N ALA A 25 -12.68 32.76 7.98
CA ALA A 25 -11.29 32.40 8.23
C ALA A 25 -11.13 31.48 9.46
N CYS A 26 -11.85 31.77 10.56
CA CYS A 26 -11.87 30.92 11.74
C CYS A 26 -12.46 29.52 11.45
N ASN A 27 -13.52 29.43 10.64
CA ASN A 27 -14.10 28.15 10.27
C ASN A 27 -13.12 27.30 9.44
N TYR A 28 -12.42 27.90 8.47
CA TYR A 28 -11.38 27.20 7.68
C TYR A 28 -10.20 26.75 8.55
N ALA A 29 -9.75 27.59 9.49
CA ALA A 29 -8.68 27.23 10.42
C ALA A 29 -9.11 26.07 11.35
N SER A 30 -10.35 26.09 11.84
CA SER A 30 -10.91 25.01 12.66
C SER A 30 -11.05 23.70 11.89
N GLU A 31 -11.51 23.75 10.64
CA GLU A 31 -11.64 22.56 9.78
C GLU A 31 -10.26 21.95 9.50
N THR A 32 -9.29 22.80 9.15
CA THR A 32 -7.89 22.37 8.93
C THR A 32 -7.28 21.75 10.18
N ALA A 33 -7.46 22.37 11.35
CA ALA A 33 -6.98 21.83 12.63
C ALA A 33 -7.59 20.45 12.93
N SER A 34 -8.89 20.27 12.67
CA SER A 34 -9.57 18.99 12.88
C SER A 34 -9.09 17.88 11.93
N VAL A 35 -8.76 18.21 10.67
CA VAL A 35 -8.21 17.26 9.71
C VAL A 35 -6.80 16.86 10.11
N VAL A 36 -5.97 17.83 10.49
CA VAL A 36 -4.61 17.54 10.98
C VAL A 36 -4.68 16.62 12.19
N GLU A 37 -5.47 16.94 13.21
CA GLU A 37 -5.61 16.09 14.40
C GLU A 37 -6.04 14.66 14.05
N ARG A 38 -7.02 14.49 13.14
CA ARG A 38 -7.47 13.16 12.70
C ARG A 38 -6.43 12.40 11.89
N GLU A 39 -5.61 13.08 11.10
CA GLU A 39 -4.64 12.44 10.20
C GLU A 39 -3.30 12.13 10.88
N VAL A 40 -2.88 12.94 11.85
CA VAL A 40 -1.60 12.78 12.59
C VAL A 40 -1.77 12.40 14.06
N ALA A 41 -2.98 12.07 14.52
CA ALA A 41 -3.18 11.48 15.83
C ALA A 41 -2.28 10.24 16.01
N PRO A 42 -1.58 10.09 17.14
CA PRO A 42 -0.71 8.93 17.38
C PRO A 42 -1.40 7.58 17.18
N ALA A 43 -2.68 7.47 17.53
CA ALA A 43 -3.47 6.26 17.33
C ALA A 43 -3.65 5.91 15.84
N VAL A 44 -3.91 6.91 14.99
CA VAL A 44 -4.09 6.74 13.54
C VAL A 44 -2.75 6.38 12.88
N LEU A 45 -1.66 7.01 13.33
CA LEU A 45 -0.32 6.69 12.86
C LEU A 45 0.10 5.27 13.24
N LEU A 46 -0.18 4.83 14.47
CA LEU A 46 0.08 3.45 14.91
C LEU A 46 -0.76 2.45 14.10
N GLN A 47 -2.03 2.76 13.84
CA GLN A 47 -2.90 1.93 13.01
C GLN A 47 -2.37 1.79 11.58
N ARG A 48 -1.92 2.90 10.97
CA ARG A 48 -1.27 2.89 9.64
C ARG A 48 0.01 2.07 9.66
N TYR A 49 0.86 2.25 10.67
CA TYR A 49 2.09 1.47 10.83
C TYR A 49 1.80 -0.04 10.91
N ASN A 50 0.86 -0.45 11.76
CA ASN A 50 0.48 -1.85 11.88
C ASN A 50 -0.05 -2.40 10.56
N ARG A 51 -0.92 -1.64 9.87
CA ARG A 51 -1.42 -2.03 8.53
C ARG A 51 -0.27 -2.25 7.54
N PHE A 52 0.70 -1.34 7.47
CA PHE A 52 1.84 -1.52 6.57
C PHE A 52 2.69 -2.72 6.95
N LYS A 53 2.94 -2.95 8.25
CA LYS A 53 3.66 -4.11 8.76
C LYS A 53 2.95 -5.42 8.40
N ASP A 54 1.64 -5.48 8.59
CA ASP A 54 0.81 -6.65 8.30
C ASP A 54 0.77 -6.94 6.78
N THR A 55 0.66 -5.90 5.96
CA THR A 55 0.77 -6.02 4.50
C THR A 55 2.15 -6.54 4.08
N LEU A 56 3.23 -6.06 4.70
CA LEU A 56 4.59 -6.52 4.41
C LEU A 56 4.76 -8.00 4.76
N ALA A 57 4.29 -8.41 5.94
CA ALA A 57 4.32 -9.82 6.36
C ALA A 57 3.49 -10.71 5.41
N SER A 58 2.37 -10.20 4.90
CA SER A 58 1.54 -10.91 3.91
C SER A 58 2.26 -11.08 2.57
N LEU A 59 3.00 -10.06 2.12
CA LEU A 59 3.84 -10.15 0.91
C LEU A 59 4.93 -11.22 1.07
N ASP A 60 5.60 -11.25 2.22
CA ASP A 60 6.63 -12.25 2.51
C ASP A 60 6.05 -13.68 2.54
N ALA A 61 4.86 -13.85 3.12
CA ALA A 61 4.15 -15.13 3.13
C ALA A 61 3.82 -15.59 1.70
N ILE A 62 3.28 -14.71 0.85
CA ILE A 62 2.97 -15.05 -0.55
C ILE A 62 4.27 -15.39 -1.31
N LYS A 63 5.38 -14.68 -1.05
CA LYS A 63 6.68 -14.96 -1.66
C LYS A 63 7.22 -16.34 -1.24
N ALA A 64 7.04 -16.72 0.03
CA ALA A 64 7.39 -18.04 0.51
C ALA A 64 6.53 -19.13 -0.15
N ASP A 65 5.21 -18.90 -0.26
CA ASP A 65 4.31 -19.81 -0.97
C ASP A 65 4.74 -20.00 -2.42
N ILE A 66 5.03 -18.92 -3.17
CA ILE A 66 5.48 -19.01 -4.56
C ILE A 66 6.68 -19.95 -4.69
N LYS A 67 7.65 -19.88 -3.77
CA LYS A 67 8.82 -20.77 -3.75
C LYS A 67 8.44 -22.24 -3.51
N VAL A 68 7.51 -22.51 -2.61
CA VAL A 68 7.02 -23.88 -2.35
C VAL A 68 6.36 -24.46 -3.61
N TYR A 69 5.49 -23.68 -4.27
CA TYR A 69 4.83 -24.14 -5.50
C TYR A 69 5.81 -24.30 -6.67
N GLN A 70 6.82 -23.44 -6.78
CA GLN A 70 7.91 -23.60 -7.75
C GLN A 70 8.71 -24.88 -7.49
N ALA A 71 9.04 -25.19 -6.23
CA ALA A 71 9.73 -26.43 -5.87
C ALA A 71 8.90 -27.67 -6.24
N THR A 72 7.58 -27.64 -6.01
CA THR A 72 6.67 -28.73 -6.42
C THR A 72 6.66 -28.90 -7.94
N ARG A 73 6.53 -27.80 -8.69
CA ARG A 73 6.61 -27.79 -10.16
C ARG A 73 7.93 -28.39 -10.66
N ASP A 74 9.04 -28.02 -10.03
CA ASP A 74 10.37 -28.49 -10.39
C ASP A 74 10.58 -29.96 -10.05
N ALA A 75 10.00 -30.44 -8.95
CA ALA A 75 9.98 -31.87 -8.60
C ALA A 75 9.20 -32.69 -9.63
N ILE A 76 8.04 -32.20 -10.09
CA ILE A 76 7.27 -32.84 -11.16
C ILE A 76 8.15 -32.97 -12.41
N LYS A 77 8.81 -31.88 -12.81
CA LYS A 77 9.70 -31.83 -13.98
C LYS A 77 10.92 -32.74 -13.83
N ALA A 78 11.53 -32.79 -12.65
CA ALA A 78 12.68 -33.64 -12.35
C ALA A 78 12.34 -35.13 -12.38
N GLY A 79 11.09 -35.50 -12.05
CA GLY A 79 10.58 -36.87 -12.21
C GLY A 79 10.39 -37.30 -13.67
N GLN A 80 10.42 -36.37 -14.63
CA GLN A 80 10.25 -36.68 -16.06
C GLN A 80 11.61 -36.90 -16.72
N VAL A 81 12.21 -38.05 -16.43
CA VAL A 81 13.47 -38.52 -17.00
C VAL A 81 13.28 -39.84 -17.74
N ASP A 82 14.03 -40.04 -18.82
CA ASP A 82 14.08 -41.30 -19.56
C ASP A 82 14.88 -42.36 -18.79
N GLU A 83 14.95 -43.58 -19.35
CA GLU A 83 15.72 -44.70 -18.78
C GLU A 83 17.22 -44.41 -18.64
N ASN A 84 17.73 -43.40 -19.35
CA ASN A 84 19.12 -42.93 -19.30
C ASN A 84 19.30 -41.72 -18.36
N GLY A 85 18.26 -41.32 -17.62
CA GLY A 85 18.27 -40.18 -16.71
C GLY A 85 18.23 -38.80 -17.40
N LYS A 86 17.93 -38.74 -18.70
CA LYS A 86 17.83 -37.49 -19.46
C LYS A 86 16.40 -36.95 -19.40
N SER A 87 16.25 -35.63 -19.24
CA SER A 87 14.94 -34.99 -19.18
C SER A 87 14.13 -35.21 -20.46
N ILE A 88 12.90 -35.68 -20.29
CA ILE A 88 11.95 -35.93 -21.37
C ILE A 88 11.29 -34.59 -21.76
N PRO A 89 11.18 -34.25 -23.07
CA PRO A 89 10.44 -33.06 -23.50
C PRO A 89 8.99 -33.07 -23.03
N GLN A 90 8.44 -31.91 -22.66
CA GLN A 90 7.06 -31.78 -22.16
C GLN A 90 5.99 -32.38 -23.08
N GLY A 91 6.22 -32.40 -24.40
CA GLY A 91 5.30 -33.02 -25.37
C GLY A 91 5.12 -34.53 -25.19
N GLN A 92 6.11 -35.21 -24.59
CA GLN A 92 6.14 -36.66 -24.38
C GLN A 92 5.73 -37.05 -22.95
N TRP A 93 5.40 -36.08 -22.10
CA TRP A 93 4.96 -36.37 -20.73
C TRP A 93 3.60 -37.08 -20.72
N PRO A 94 3.37 -37.96 -19.73
CA PRO A 94 2.06 -38.51 -19.44
C PRO A 94 0.99 -37.41 -19.30
N GLN A 95 -0.24 -37.69 -19.73
CA GLN A 95 -1.29 -36.68 -19.82
C GLN A 95 -1.68 -36.10 -18.44
N ASP A 96 -1.75 -36.96 -17.43
CA ASP A 96 -1.96 -36.62 -16.02
C ASP A 96 -0.86 -35.69 -15.50
N VAL A 97 0.41 -36.02 -15.74
CA VAL A 97 1.55 -35.18 -15.34
C VAL A 97 1.50 -33.79 -16.00
N ARG A 98 1.15 -33.72 -17.29
CA ARG A 98 1.00 -32.42 -17.98
C ARG A 98 -0.13 -31.60 -17.39
N PHE A 99 -1.23 -32.24 -17.02
CA PHE A 99 -2.35 -31.58 -16.37
C PHE A 99 -1.93 -30.99 -15.02
N ASP A 100 -1.28 -31.79 -14.16
CA ASP A 100 -0.80 -31.36 -12.84
C ASP A 100 0.23 -30.22 -12.96
N TYR A 101 1.16 -30.33 -13.91
CA TYR A 101 2.14 -29.29 -14.18
C TYR A 101 1.48 -27.99 -14.67
N GLY A 102 0.49 -28.09 -15.57
CA GLY A 102 -0.26 -26.93 -16.05
C GLY A 102 -1.10 -26.29 -14.94
N GLN A 103 -1.68 -27.08 -14.05
CA GLN A 103 -2.41 -26.61 -12.88
C GLN A 103 -1.48 -25.87 -11.92
N SER A 104 -0.31 -26.45 -11.61
CA SER A 104 0.71 -25.81 -10.78
C SER A 104 1.17 -24.45 -11.34
N GLN A 105 1.35 -24.34 -12.66
CA GLN A 105 1.68 -23.05 -13.29
C GLN A 105 0.58 -22.00 -13.09
N LYS A 106 -0.69 -22.38 -13.22
CA LYS A 106 -1.82 -21.46 -13.00
C LYS A 106 -1.88 -20.99 -11.55
N GLU A 107 -1.60 -21.87 -10.60
CA GLU A 107 -1.56 -21.54 -9.17
C GLU A 107 -0.43 -20.56 -8.85
N ILE A 108 0.78 -20.79 -9.40
CA ILE A 108 1.90 -19.86 -9.28
C ILE A 108 1.53 -18.50 -9.89
N ALA A 109 0.95 -18.48 -11.09
CA ALA A 109 0.53 -17.23 -11.74
C ALA A 109 -0.52 -16.46 -10.91
N GLY A 110 -1.48 -17.17 -10.30
CA GLY A 110 -2.46 -16.59 -9.40
C GLY A 110 -1.81 -15.96 -8.16
N LYS A 111 -0.84 -16.63 -7.55
CA LYS A 111 -0.10 -16.09 -6.39
C LYS A 111 0.77 -14.88 -6.77
N ILE A 112 1.43 -14.91 -7.93
CA ILE A 112 2.19 -13.76 -8.45
C ILE A 112 1.26 -12.56 -8.66
N SER A 113 0.09 -12.77 -9.26
CA SER A 113 -0.90 -11.71 -9.45
C SER A 113 -1.36 -11.11 -8.12
N ALA A 114 -1.67 -11.96 -7.12
CA ALA A 114 -2.04 -11.53 -5.78
C ALA A 114 -0.93 -10.73 -5.09
N TYR A 115 0.33 -11.20 -5.20
CA TYR A 115 1.50 -10.49 -4.69
C TYR A 115 1.65 -9.11 -5.34
N ASN A 116 1.62 -9.04 -6.67
CA ASN A 116 1.82 -7.79 -7.41
C ASN A 116 0.70 -6.77 -7.13
N LYS A 117 -0.54 -7.25 -6.98
CA LYS A 117 -1.66 -6.41 -6.55
C LYS A 117 -1.41 -5.83 -5.16
N LEU A 118 -1.05 -6.67 -4.18
CA LEU A 118 -0.81 -6.25 -2.80
C LEU A 118 0.41 -5.31 -2.70
N ALA A 119 1.47 -5.56 -3.48
CA ALA A 119 2.62 -4.68 -3.57
C ALA A 119 2.25 -3.31 -4.16
N GLY A 120 1.38 -3.30 -5.18
CA GLY A 120 0.82 -2.07 -5.74
C GLY A 120 -0.01 -1.28 -4.73
N GLU A 121 -0.87 -1.95 -3.96
CA GLU A 121 -1.65 -1.33 -2.87
C GLU A 121 -0.74 -0.76 -1.77
N TYR A 122 0.28 -1.52 -1.35
CA TYR A 122 1.27 -1.06 -0.39
C TYR A 122 1.98 0.22 -0.87
N ASN A 123 2.47 0.21 -2.12
CA ASN A 123 3.17 1.35 -2.72
C ASN A 123 2.26 2.58 -2.86
N ALA A 124 1.01 2.37 -3.30
CA ALA A 124 0.03 3.44 -3.40
C ALA A 124 -0.28 4.05 -2.02
N ASP A 125 -0.49 3.22 -1.01
CA ASP A 125 -0.81 3.70 0.35
C ASP A 125 0.39 4.37 1.01
N MET A 126 1.60 3.87 0.80
CA MET A 126 2.83 4.54 1.23
C MET A 126 3.00 5.90 0.55
N SER A 127 2.71 6.02 -0.75
CA SER A 127 2.81 7.31 -1.45
C SER A 127 1.81 8.36 -0.96
N LYS A 128 0.62 7.94 -0.51
CA LYS A 128 -0.41 8.83 0.05
C LYS A 128 -0.08 9.28 1.48
N ALA A 129 0.65 8.47 2.24
CA ALA A 129 1.11 8.82 3.57
C ALA A 129 2.29 9.82 3.48
N GLN A 130 2.02 11.11 3.68
CA GLN A 130 3.06 12.14 3.65
C GLN A 130 4.11 11.90 4.76
N PHE A 131 5.36 11.73 4.31
CA PHE A 131 6.41 10.85 4.85
C PHE A 131 7.19 11.32 6.09
N ALA A 132 6.69 12.27 6.89
CA ALA A 132 7.47 12.73 8.05
C ALA A 132 7.56 11.67 9.17
N PHE A 133 6.52 10.85 9.35
CA PHE A 133 6.40 9.86 10.43
C PHE A 133 7.01 8.48 10.12
N THR A 134 7.33 8.18 8.87
CA THR A 134 7.93 6.88 8.44
C THR A 134 9.45 6.96 8.27
N ASN A 135 10.06 8.11 8.56
CA ASN A 135 11.52 8.30 8.56
C ASN A 135 12.15 7.77 9.85
N VAL A 136 13.39 7.27 9.75
CA VAL A 136 14.21 6.86 10.90
C VAL A 136 14.32 8.04 11.88
N GLY A 137 13.85 7.84 13.12
CA GLY A 137 13.80 8.88 14.16
C GLY A 137 12.40 9.45 14.46
N SER A 138 11.43 9.29 13.55
CA SER A 138 10.01 9.65 13.76
C SER A 138 9.12 8.45 14.11
N LEU A 139 9.75 7.28 14.31
CA LEU A 139 9.07 6.04 14.61
C LEU A 139 8.31 6.14 15.95
N PRO A 140 7.06 5.65 16.04
CA PRO A 140 6.36 5.59 17.31
C PRO A 140 7.16 4.75 18.33
N LYS A 141 7.08 5.12 19.62
CA LYS A 141 7.78 4.43 20.71
C LYS A 141 7.55 2.92 20.60
N GLY A 142 8.62 2.16 20.37
CA GLY A 142 8.60 0.69 20.26
C GLY A 142 8.95 0.13 18.88
N ALA A 143 9.00 0.95 17.83
CA ALA A 143 9.50 0.51 16.51
C ALA A 143 11.00 0.80 16.38
N THR A 144 11.82 -0.25 16.23
CA THR A 144 13.28 -0.17 16.12
C THR A 144 13.78 -0.07 14.68
N GLU A 145 12.94 -0.45 13.70
CA GLU A 145 13.30 -0.49 12.28
C GLU A 145 12.26 0.25 11.43
N ALA A 146 12.74 0.97 10.41
CA ALA A 146 11.87 1.68 9.47
C ALA A 146 11.36 0.72 8.38
N LEU A 147 10.07 0.85 8.04
CA LEU A 147 9.46 0.06 6.98
C LEU A 147 10.01 0.47 5.60
N PRO A 148 10.14 -0.48 4.65
CA PRO A 148 10.63 -0.18 3.32
C PRO A 148 9.67 0.79 2.61
N ARG A 149 10.24 1.86 2.03
CA ARG A 149 9.47 2.95 1.40
C ARG A 149 8.68 2.52 0.16
N ALA A 150 9.16 1.49 -0.51
CA ALA A 150 8.50 0.88 -1.66
C ALA A 150 8.89 -0.59 -1.72
N VAL A 151 7.92 -1.43 -2.08
CA VAL A 151 8.19 -2.80 -2.51
C VAL A 151 8.53 -2.71 -4.00
N ARG A 152 9.82 -2.80 -4.33
CA ARG A 152 10.32 -2.74 -5.71
C ARG A 152 10.25 -4.08 -6.45
N ASP A 153 10.24 -5.17 -5.69
CA ASP A 153 10.33 -6.52 -6.24
C ASP A 153 8.95 -6.97 -6.74
N TYR A 154 8.44 -6.37 -7.82
CA TYR A 154 7.38 -7.02 -8.59
C TYR A 154 7.92 -8.36 -9.10
N VAL A 155 7.12 -9.42 -8.95
CA VAL A 155 7.53 -10.75 -9.42
C VAL A 155 7.06 -10.87 -10.86
N ASP A 156 7.99 -10.75 -11.79
CA ASP A 156 7.70 -10.72 -13.23
C ASP A 156 7.58 -12.10 -13.85
N THR A 157 8.29 -13.13 -13.33
CA THR A 157 8.38 -14.41 -14.03
C THR A 157 8.37 -15.68 -13.18
N ILE A 158 7.67 -16.66 -13.74
CA ILE A 158 7.77 -18.09 -13.50
C ILE A 158 9.07 -18.55 -14.19
N ASN A 159 10.23 -18.41 -13.56
CA ASN A 159 11.43 -19.11 -14.01
C ASN A 159 11.46 -20.53 -13.44
#